data_AF-A0A7V7QL83-F1
#
_entry.id   AF-A0A7V7QL83-F1
#
_cell.length_a   1.000
_cell.length_b   1.000
_cell.length_c   1.000
_cell.angle_alpha   90.00
_cell.angle_beta   90.00
_cell.angle_gamma   90.00
#
_symmetry.space_group_name_H-M   'P 1'
#
loop_
_entity.id
_entity.type
_entity.pdbx_description
1 polymer ?
#
loop_
_entity_poly.entity_id
_entity_poly.type
_entity_poly.pdbx_seq_one_letter_code
_entity_poly.pdbx_strand_id
1 'polypeptide(L)'
;MHKKSIINQRVMLTKRLIHEALLEMLKTYNIKKISIRELCQVARINRTTFYNHYGSQYDVLNEIAQTYIQNTSFTILNDMSKSKSIDECLTQVLQYIKDNLEFAKLVLEQDNYDLLTQIALSLPQFDQLIIEHLPKDLDLDKKKAIASFVQHGTVRLVKEWIFSDCLKSPEEEAQLILYIVGRTIGMKY
;
A
#
# COMPACT_ATOMS: atom_id res chain seq x y z
N MET A 1 10.22 35.54 -0.19
CA MET A 1 9.54 34.29 -0.64
C MET A 1 10.48 33.29 -1.34
N HIS A 2 11.53 33.72 -2.05
CA HIS A 2 12.46 32.82 -2.79
C HIS A 2 13.25 31.80 -1.93
N LYS A 3 13.69 32.19 -0.72
CA LYS A 3 14.55 31.34 0.15
C LYS A 3 13.85 30.07 0.68
N LYS A 4 12.52 30.14 0.89
CA LYS A 4 11.70 29.01 1.37
C LYS A 4 11.47 27.96 0.27
N SER A 5 11.40 28.39 -1.00
CA SER A 5 11.28 27.51 -2.17
C SER A 5 12.54 26.67 -2.40
N ILE A 6 13.72 27.30 -2.31
CA ILE A 6 15.02 26.62 -2.50
C ILE A 6 15.29 25.59 -1.39
N ILE A 7 14.94 25.90 -0.14
CA ILE A 7 15.06 24.96 0.98
C ILE A 7 14.17 23.73 0.74
N ASN A 8 12.94 23.93 0.27
CA ASN A 8 12.03 22.83 -0.06
C ASN A 8 12.60 21.92 -1.16
N GLN A 9 13.18 22.50 -2.22
CA GLN A 9 13.83 21.72 -3.29
C GLN A 9 15.00 20.87 -2.79
N ARG A 10 15.84 21.40 -1.89
CA ARG A 10 16.97 20.63 -1.31
C ARG A 10 16.48 19.47 -0.44
N VAL A 11 15.43 19.69 0.34
CA VAL A 11 14.81 18.63 1.16
C VAL A 11 14.26 17.53 0.26
N MET A 12 13.49 17.88 -0.78
CA MET A 12 12.93 16.93 -1.74
C MET A 12 14.02 16.11 -2.44
N LEU A 13 15.09 16.76 -2.90
CA LEU A 13 16.22 16.08 -3.52
C LEU A 13 16.89 15.09 -2.56
N THR A 14 17.11 15.51 -1.31
CA THR A 14 17.75 14.67 -0.29
C THR A 14 16.90 13.44 0.02
N LYS A 15 15.59 13.62 0.22
CA LYS A 15 14.66 12.51 0.44
C LYS A 15 14.66 11.54 -0.73
N ARG A 16 14.60 12.05 -1.96
CA ARG A 16 14.67 11.23 -3.18
C ARG A 16 15.93 10.37 -3.24
N LEU A 17 17.11 10.94 -2.96
CA LEU A 17 18.37 10.19 -2.95
C LEU A 17 18.37 9.09 -1.89
N ILE A 18 17.79 9.35 -0.70
CA ILE A 18 17.65 8.35 0.36
C ILE A 18 16.69 7.24 -0.07
N HIS A 19 15.58 7.58 -0.73
CA HIS A 19 14.59 6.62 -1.21
C HIS A 19 15.17 5.69 -2.28
N GLU A 20 15.82 6.27 -3.29
CA GLU A 20 16.48 5.52 -4.37
C GLU A 20 17.56 4.57 -3.81
N ALA A 21 18.37 5.05 -2.87
CA ALA A 21 19.39 4.23 -2.21
C ALA A 21 18.79 3.07 -1.40
N LEU A 22 17.72 3.31 -0.64
CA LEU A 22 17.08 2.25 0.13
C LEU A 22 16.47 1.19 -0.78
N LEU A 23 15.72 1.61 -1.82
CA LEU A 23 15.12 0.69 -2.77
C LEU A 23 16.15 -0.19 -3.47
N GLU A 24 17.29 0.38 -3.86
CA GLU A 24 18.38 -0.38 -4.47
C GLU A 24 18.95 -1.42 -3.51
N MET A 25 19.18 -1.05 -2.24
CA MET A 25 19.68 -1.98 -1.23
C MET A 25 18.69 -3.10 -0.92
N LEU A 26 17.39 -2.80 -0.90
CA LEU A 26 16.34 -3.78 -0.60
C LEU A 26 16.27 -4.91 -1.63
N LYS A 27 16.74 -4.69 -2.86
CA LYS A 27 16.80 -5.75 -3.90
C LYS A 27 17.72 -6.91 -3.51
N THR A 28 18.65 -6.67 -2.58
CA THR A 28 19.66 -7.64 -2.16
C THR A 28 19.55 -7.98 -0.67
N TYR A 29 19.11 -7.03 0.16
CA TYR A 29 19.14 -7.16 1.62
C TYR A 29 17.77 -6.89 2.23
N ASN A 30 17.36 -7.75 3.17
CA ASN A 30 16.23 -7.43 4.05
C ASN A 30 16.53 -6.16 4.86
N ILE A 31 15.52 -5.32 5.09
CA ILE A 31 15.65 -4.02 5.77
C ILE A 31 16.33 -4.10 7.14
N LYS A 32 16.20 -5.22 7.86
CA LYS A 32 16.86 -5.44 9.16
C LYS A 32 18.38 -5.49 9.05
N LYS A 33 18.92 -5.78 7.86
CA LYS A 33 20.37 -5.86 7.58
C LYS A 33 20.95 -4.56 7.06
N ILE A 34 20.12 -3.57 6.70
CA ILE A 34 20.57 -2.30 6.16
C ILE A 34 20.90 -1.36 7.32
N SER A 35 22.17 -0.95 7.45
CA SER A 35 22.56 0.06 8.42
C SER A 35 22.42 1.48 7.87
N ILE A 36 22.17 2.45 8.75
CA ILE A 36 22.14 3.89 8.36
C ILE A 36 23.47 4.32 7.74
N ARG A 37 24.59 3.74 8.19
CA ARG A 37 25.91 4.00 7.63
C ARG A 37 25.96 3.64 6.15
N GLU A 38 25.59 2.42 5.81
CA GLU A 38 25.64 1.92 4.43
C GLU A 38 24.64 2.67 3.56
N LEU A 39 23.43 2.90 4.07
CA LEU A 39 22.41 3.68 3.38
C LEU A 39 22.89 5.09 3.03
N CYS A 40 23.52 5.79 3.99
CA CYS A 40 24.10 7.11 3.75
C CYS A 40 25.23 7.08 2.71
N GLN A 41 26.03 6.01 2.70
CA GLN A 41 27.12 5.83 1.73
C GLN A 41 26.58 5.63 0.31
N VAL A 42 25.55 4.79 0.14
CA VAL A 42 24.89 4.57 -1.16
C VAL A 42 24.19 5.85 -1.63
N ALA A 43 23.47 6.54 -0.73
CA ALA A 43 22.78 7.79 -1.02
C ALA A 43 23.72 8.99 -1.22
N ARG A 44 25.03 8.85 -0.94
CA ARG A 44 26.04 9.90 -0.98
C ARG A 44 25.70 11.13 -0.12
N ILE A 45 25.22 10.88 1.10
CA ILE A 45 24.89 11.92 2.08
C ILE A 45 25.61 11.70 3.41
N ASN A 46 25.69 12.75 4.22
CA ASN A 46 26.19 12.65 5.59
C ASN A 46 25.12 12.08 6.52
N ARG A 47 25.53 11.36 7.57
CA ARG A 47 24.60 10.82 8.58
C ARG A 47 23.78 11.92 9.28
N THR A 48 24.38 13.07 9.56
CA THR A 48 23.66 14.23 10.11
C THR A 48 22.53 14.67 9.17
N THR A 49 22.76 14.65 7.86
CA THR A 49 21.74 14.95 6.86
C THR A 49 20.62 13.92 6.88
N PHE A 50 20.94 12.64 7.00
CA PHE A 50 19.94 11.58 7.15
C PHE A 50 19.06 11.81 8.38
N TYR A 51 19.69 12.04 9.55
CA TYR A 51 18.98 12.22 10.82
C TYR A 51 18.14 13.51 10.89
N ASN A 52 18.36 14.47 9.99
CA ASN A 52 17.47 15.63 9.84
C ASN A 52 16.12 15.27 9.19
N HIS A 53 16.01 14.10 8.57
CA HIS A 53 14.83 13.64 7.84
C HIS A 53 14.21 12.38 8.44
N TYR A 54 15.03 11.47 8.97
CA TYR A 54 14.61 10.12 9.39
C TYR A 54 15.32 9.68 10.67
N GLY A 55 14.63 8.99 11.56
CA GLY A 55 15.21 8.36 12.74
C GLY A 55 15.78 6.97 12.46
N SER A 56 15.22 6.26 11.47
CA SER A 56 15.61 4.89 11.12
C SER A 56 15.41 4.58 9.62
N GLN A 57 15.94 3.46 9.16
CA GLN A 57 15.67 2.94 7.81
C GLN A 57 14.21 2.54 7.62
N TYR A 58 13.51 2.20 8.72
CA TYR A 58 12.08 1.89 8.69
C TYR A 58 11.26 3.14 8.39
N ASP A 59 11.65 4.31 8.90
CA ASP A 59 10.96 5.58 8.62
C ASP A 59 11.00 5.92 7.13
N VAL A 60 12.13 5.63 6.49
CA VAL A 60 12.31 5.80 5.04
C VAL A 60 11.39 4.84 4.28
N LEU A 61 11.39 3.54 4.63
CA LEU A 61 10.50 2.55 4.01
C LEU A 61 9.03 2.95 4.18
N ASN A 62 8.66 3.44 5.36
CA ASN A 62 7.31 3.92 5.65
C ASN A 62 6.91 5.08 4.74
N GLU A 63 7.79 6.07 4.52
CA GLU A 63 7.49 7.20 3.63
C GLU A 63 7.42 6.77 2.16
N ILE A 64 8.31 5.89 1.72
CA ILE A 64 8.27 5.28 0.38
C ILE A 64 6.95 4.56 0.15
N ALA A 65 6.58 3.70 1.10
CA ALA A 65 5.32 2.97 1.07
C ALA A 65 4.12 3.93 1.07
N GLN A 66 4.08 4.91 1.97
CA GLN A 66 2.98 5.90 2.00
C GLN A 66 2.83 6.64 0.68
N THR A 67 3.93 6.96 -0.02
CA THR A 67 3.87 7.59 -1.35
C THR A 67 3.19 6.66 -2.37
N TYR A 68 3.51 5.36 -2.32
CA TYR A 68 2.85 4.36 -3.16
C TYR A 68 1.36 4.18 -2.80
N ILE A 69 1.03 4.13 -1.51
CA ILE A 69 -0.36 4.09 -1.02
C ILE A 69 -1.12 5.34 -1.48
N GLN A 70 -0.52 6.52 -1.41
CA GLN A 70 -1.16 7.78 -1.82
C GLN A 70 -1.44 7.79 -3.32
N ASN A 71 -0.52 7.32 -4.15
CA ASN A 71 -0.75 7.22 -5.59
C ASN A 71 -1.86 6.20 -5.92
N THR A 72 -1.88 5.08 -5.20
CA THR A 72 -2.94 4.06 -5.33
C THR A 72 -4.30 4.61 -4.88
N SER A 73 -4.39 5.18 -3.68
CA SER A 73 -5.62 5.72 -3.10
C SER A 73 -6.14 6.94 -3.86
N PHE A 74 -5.26 7.80 -4.39
CA PHE A 74 -5.67 8.90 -5.27
C PHE A 74 -6.33 8.38 -6.55
N THR A 75 -5.80 7.29 -7.12
CA THR A 75 -6.41 6.63 -8.29
C THR A 75 -7.80 6.09 -7.95
N ILE A 76 -7.94 5.38 -6.81
CA ILE A 76 -9.22 4.87 -6.31
C ILE A 76 -10.23 6.00 -6.05
N LEU A 77 -9.84 7.05 -5.35
CA LEU A 77 -10.72 8.15 -4.95
C LEU A 77 -11.23 8.94 -6.16
N ASN A 78 -10.37 9.18 -7.15
CA ASN A 78 -10.75 9.83 -8.40
C ASN A 78 -11.76 8.98 -9.19
N ASP A 79 -11.68 7.66 -9.09
CA ASP A 79 -12.57 6.74 -9.78
C ASP A 79 -13.92 6.56 -9.10
N MET A 80 -13.91 6.41 -7.77
CA MET A 80 -15.14 6.39 -6.96
C MET A 80 -15.96 7.68 -7.16
N SER A 81 -15.28 8.84 -7.29
CA SER A 81 -15.95 10.12 -7.58
C SER A 81 -16.64 10.16 -8.96
N LYS A 82 -16.29 9.25 -9.87
CA LYS A 82 -16.88 9.13 -11.22
C LYS A 82 -18.02 8.10 -11.28
N SER A 83 -18.51 7.61 -10.13
CA SER A 83 -19.57 6.57 -10.05
C SER A 83 -19.20 5.25 -10.73
N LYS A 84 -17.90 4.91 -10.78
CA LYS A 84 -17.45 3.58 -11.23
C LYS A 84 -17.95 2.49 -10.27
N SER A 85 -18.17 1.30 -10.80
CA SER A 85 -18.59 0.15 -9.99
C SER A 85 -17.45 -0.36 -9.10
N ILE A 86 -17.78 -1.14 -8.07
CA ILE A 86 -16.78 -1.70 -7.14
C ILE A 86 -15.78 -2.60 -7.89
N ASP A 87 -16.23 -3.34 -8.91
CA ASP A 87 -15.37 -4.19 -9.73
C ASP A 87 -14.38 -3.37 -10.58
N GLU A 88 -14.82 -2.27 -11.19
CA GLU A 88 -13.94 -1.37 -11.94
C GLU A 88 -12.89 -0.71 -11.03
N CYS A 89 -13.28 -0.35 -9.80
CA CYS A 89 -12.37 0.22 -8.81
C CYS A 89 -11.32 -0.80 -8.37
N LEU A 90 -11.74 -2.01 -7.97
CA LEU A 90 -10.83 -3.06 -7.53
C LEU A 90 -9.86 -3.49 -8.65
N THR A 91 -10.38 -3.65 -9.88
CA THR A 91 -9.57 -4.00 -11.05
C THR A 91 -8.47 -2.98 -11.29
N GLN A 92 -8.77 -1.68 -11.20
CA GLN A 92 -7.76 -0.63 -11.39
C GLN A 92 -6.70 -0.61 -10.29
N VAL A 93 -7.07 -0.91 -9.04
CA VAL A 93 -6.09 -1.09 -7.95
C VAL A 93 -5.15 -2.24 -8.26
N LEU A 94 -5.70 -3.38 -8.65
CA LEU A 94 -4.92 -4.56 -9.00
C LEU A 94 -4.05 -4.30 -10.23
N GLN A 95 -4.53 -3.56 -11.22
CA GLN A 95 -3.74 -3.13 -12.37
C GLN A 95 -2.55 -2.26 -11.94
N TYR A 96 -2.76 -1.27 -11.08
CA TYR A 96 -1.67 -0.43 -10.56
C TYR A 96 -0.64 -1.24 -9.79
N ILE A 97 -1.09 -2.21 -8.99
CA ILE A 97 -0.20 -3.15 -8.28
C ILE A 97 0.64 -3.95 -9.29
N LYS A 98 0.00 -4.48 -10.34
CA LYS A 98 0.67 -5.26 -11.39
C LYS A 98 1.69 -4.42 -12.17
N ASP A 99 1.35 -3.18 -12.52
CA ASP A 99 2.25 -2.25 -13.21
C ASP A 99 3.49 -1.88 -12.38
N ASN A 100 3.40 -2.03 -11.05
CA ASN A 100 4.46 -1.75 -10.10
C ASN A 100 4.87 -2.98 -9.28
N LEU A 101 4.77 -4.18 -9.89
CA LEU A 101 4.91 -5.46 -9.19
C LEU A 101 6.24 -5.61 -8.45
N GLU A 102 7.35 -5.23 -9.08
CA GLU A 102 8.68 -5.33 -8.45
C GLU A 102 8.75 -4.53 -7.15
N PHE A 103 8.22 -3.31 -7.18
CA PHE A 103 8.14 -2.46 -5.99
C PHE A 103 7.21 -3.06 -4.94
N ALA A 104 6.02 -3.54 -5.34
CA ALA A 104 5.06 -4.14 -4.43
C ALA A 104 5.66 -5.36 -3.71
N LYS A 105 6.33 -6.26 -4.45
CA LYS A 105 7.06 -7.41 -3.87
C LYS A 105 8.16 -6.96 -2.92
N LEU A 106 9.00 -6.03 -3.36
CA LEU A 106 10.13 -5.53 -2.58
C LEU A 106 9.72 -5.00 -1.20
N VAL A 107 8.61 -4.25 -1.15
CA VAL A 107 8.08 -3.70 0.10
C VAL A 107 7.40 -4.79 0.93
N LEU A 108 6.67 -5.72 0.31
CA LEU A 108 5.95 -6.80 1.02
C LEU A 108 6.85 -7.90 1.60
N GLU A 109 8.06 -8.08 1.06
CA GLU A 109 9.06 -9.02 1.57
C GLU A 109 9.72 -8.55 2.87
N GLN A 110 9.46 -7.32 3.32
CA GLN A 110 10.07 -6.77 4.52
C GLN A 110 9.25 -7.13 5.76
N ASP A 111 9.87 -7.90 6.67
CA ASP A 111 9.28 -8.48 7.91
C ASP A 111 8.57 -7.51 8.88
N ASN A 112 8.54 -6.20 8.62
CA ASN A 112 8.07 -5.19 9.57
C ASN A 112 7.09 -4.17 8.95
N TYR A 113 6.67 -4.37 7.70
CA TYR A 113 5.76 -3.43 7.05
C TYR A 113 4.64 -4.14 6.28
N ASP A 114 3.45 -4.15 6.88
CA ASP A 114 2.27 -4.66 6.20
C ASP A 114 1.65 -3.58 5.28
N LEU A 115 2.29 -3.36 4.13
CA LEU A 115 1.87 -2.37 3.13
C LEU A 115 0.40 -2.52 2.76
N LEU A 116 -0.06 -3.75 2.51
CA LEU A 116 -1.44 -3.97 2.08
C LEU A 116 -2.45 -3.71 3.20
N THR A 117 -2.11 -4.03 4.46
CA THR A 117 -2.94 -3.64 5.60
C THR A 117 -3.01 -2.12 5.73
N GLN A 118 -1.90 -1.40 5.51
CA GLN A 118 -1.92 0.07 5.51
C GLN A 118 -2.76 0.65 4.36
N ILE A 119 -2.70 0.06 3.16
CA ILE A 119 -3.60 0.43 2.04
C ILE A 119 -5.05 0.21 2.45
N ALA A 120 -5.37 -0.97 2.99
CA ALA A 120 -6.73 -1.33 3.37
C ALA A 120 -7.27 -0.40 4.48
N LEU A 121 -6.45 -0.03 5.47
CA LEU A 121 -6.82 0.91 6.53
C LEU A 121 -6.94 2.36 6.02
N SER A 122 -6.22 2.72 4.95
CA SER A 122 -6.32 4.04 4.32
C SER A 122 -7.62 4.26 3.53
N LEU A 123 -8.45 3.21 3.40
CA LEU A 123 -9.76 3.25 2.77
C LEU A 123 -10.86 3.20 3.86
N PRO A 124 -11.13 4.30 4.59
CA PRO A 124 -12.08 4.30 5.70
C PRO A 124 -13.51 3.94 5.29
N GLN A 125 -13.82 4.07 4.00
CA GLN A 125 -15.12 3.70 3.44
C GLN A 125 -15.25 2.19 3.22
N PHE A 126 -14.17 1.41 3.28
CA PHE A 126 -14.20 -0.03 3.02
C PHE A 126 -15.05 -0.76 4.07
N ASP A 127 -14.77 -0.54 5.36
CA ASP A 127 -15.55 -1.15 6.44
C ASP A 127 -17.01 -0.70 6.38
N GLN A 128 -17.25 0.59 6.09
CA GLN A 128 -18.60 1.12 5.95
C GLN A 128 -19.35 0.48 4.78
N LEU A 129 -18.69 0.31 3.63
CA LEU A 129 -19.25 -0.37 2.46
C LEU A 129 -19.67 -1.80 2.81
N ILE A 130 -18.83 -2.55 3.53
CA ILE A 130 -19.18 -3.90 3.97
C ILE A 130 -20.37 -3.87 4.95
N ILE A 131 -20.33 -2.98 5.95
CA ILE A 131 -21.36 -2.86 6.98
C ILE A 131 -22.73 -2.50 6.39
N GLU A 132 -22.77 -1.65 5.37
CA GLU A 132 -24.01 -1.22 4.70
C GLU A 132 -24.69 -2.35 3.92
N HIS A 133 -23.91 -3.33 3.44
CA HIS A 133 -24.43 -4.50 2.72
C HIS A 133 -24.81 -5.68 3.65
N LEU A 134 -24.50 -5.60 4.94
CA LEU A 134 -24.87 -6.62 5.92
C LEU A 134 -26.33 -6.46 6.40
N PRO A 135 -26.97 -7.55 6.85
CA PRO A 135 -28.34 -7.50 7.38
C PRO A 135 -28.52 -6.44 8.47
N LYS A 136 -29.60 -5.66 8.40
CA LYS A 136 -29.84 -4.53 9.32
C LYS A 136 -29.99 -4.97 10.78
N ASP A 137 -30.57 -6.14 10.99
CA ASP A 137 -30.81 -6.81 12.27
C ASP A 137 -29.56 -7.47 12.87
N LEU A 138 -28.46 -7.56 12.11
CA LEU A 138 -27.21 -8.06 12.63
C LEU A 138 -26.58 -7.07 13.62
N ASP A 139 -26.15 -7.59 14.77
CA ASP A 139 -25.48 -6.84 15.83
C ASP A 139 -24.21 -6.11 15.33
N LEU A 140 -23.91 -4.95 15.92
CA LEU A 140 -22.81 -4.10 15.48
C LEU A 140 -21.44 -4.76 15.67
N ASP A 141 -21.23 -5.51 16.74
CA ASP A 141 -19.94 -6.19 16.97
C ASP A 141 -19.73 -7.30 15.96
N LYS A 142 -20.79 -8.02 15.59
CA LYS A 142 -20.76 -8.99 14.48
C LYS A 142 -20.46 -8.32 13.14
N LYS A 143 -21.09 -7.18 12.85
CA LYS A 143 -20.83 -6.40 11.62
C LYS A 143 -19.36 -5.98 11.51
N LYS A 144 -18.80 -5.45 12.60
CA LYS A 144 -17.38 -5.07 12.68
C LYS A 144 -16.45 -6.27 12.51
N ALA A 145 -16.78 -7.41 13.12
CA ALA A 145 -16.01 -8.63 12.99
C ALA A 145 -16.00 -9.15 11.54
N ILE A 146 -17.14 -9.12 10.84
CA ILE A 146 -17.23 -9.51 9.43
C ILE A 146 -16.45 -8.54 8.54
N ALA A 147 -16.58 -7.22 8.74
CA ALA A 147 -15.82 -6.23 7.98
C ALA A 147 -14.31 -6.44 8.13
N SER A 148 -13.84 -6.64 9.37
CA SER A 148 -12.43 -6.95 9.65
C SER A 148 -11.98 -8.25 8.97
N PHE A 149 -12.79 -9.32 9.03
CA PHE A 149 -12.48 -10.58 8.33
C PHE A 149 -12.36 -10.39 6.82
N VAL A 150 -13.29 -9.67 6.20
CA VAL A 150 -13.28 -9.36 4.77
C VAL A 150 -12.04 -8.55 4.39
N GLN A 151 -11.68 -7.54 5.20
CA GLN A 151 -10.51 -6.70 4.97
C GLN A 151 -9.21 -7.53 5.00
N HIS A 152 -8.99 -8.31 6.06
CA HIS A 152 -7.78 -9.12 6.22
C HIS A 152 -7.72 -10.26 5.20
N GLY A 153 -8.86 -10.88 4.88
CA GLY A 153 -8.97 -11.90 3.83
C GLY A 153 -8.61 -11.33 2.46
N THR A 154 -9.12 -10.15 2.11
CA THR A 154 -8.80 -9.47 0.85
C THR A 154 -7.31 -9.14 0.77
N VAL A 155 -6.73 -8.58 1.84
CA VAL A 155 -5.28 -8.33 1.92
C VAL A 155 -4.48 -9.61 1.68
N ARG A 156 -4.91 -10.74 2.25
CA ARG A 156 -4.21 -12.02 2.07
C ARG A 156 -4.27 -12.50 0.61
N LEU A 157 -5.43 -12.45 -0.02
CA LEU A 157 -5.61 -12.84 -1.43
C LEU A 157 -4.71 -12.00 -2.35
N VAL A 158 -4.70 -10.69 -2.16
CA VAL A 158 -3.85 -9.79 -2.98
C VAL A 158 -2.35 -10.07 -2.75
N LYS A 159 -1.91 -10.37 -1.52
CA LYS A 159 -0.51 -10.80 -1.28
C LYS A 159 -0.17 -12.06 -2.06
N GLU A 160 -1.02 -13.07 -2.00
CA GLU A 160 -0.79 -14.34 -2.72
C GLU A 160 -0.75 -14.11 -4.24
N TRP A 161 -1.63 -13.27 -4.77
CA TRP A 161 -1.62 -12.89 -6.17
C TRP A 161 -0.31 -12.18 -6.59
N ILE A 162 0.16 -11.22 -5.79
CA ILE A 162 1.46 -10.53 -6.01
C ILE A 162 2.62 -11.54 -6.00
N PHE A 163 2.70 -12.40 -5.00
CA PHE A 163 3.79 -13.38 -4.89
C PHE A 163 3.71 -14.50 -5.92
N SER A 164 2.54 -14.71 -6.53
CA SER A 164 2.37 -15.57 -7.70
C SER A 164 2.74 -14.90 -9.03
N ASP A 165 3.42 -13.74 -9.02
CA ASP A 165 3.76 -12.98 -10.24
C ASP A 165 2.54 -12.50 -11.04
N CYS A 166 1.42 -12.24 -10.35
CA CYS A 166 0.16 -11.80 -10.97
C CYS A 166 -0.26 -12.72 -12.13
N LEU A 167 -0.19 -14.05 -11.93
CA LEU A 167 -0.54 -15.06 -12.94
C LEU A 167 -1.95 -14.87 -13.52
N LYS A 168 -2.92 -14.51 -12.65
CA LYS A 168 -4.26 -14.09 -13.08
C LYS A 168 -4.26 -12.64 -13.55
N SER A 169 -5.10 -12.30 -14.50
CA SER A 169 -5.32 -10.88 -14.84
C SER A 169 -5.91 -10.13 -13.64
N PRO A 170 -5.74 -8.79 -13.57
CA PRO A 170 -6.39 -7.97 -12.55
C PRO A 170 -7.91 -8.17 -12.48
N GLU A 171 -8.57 -8.35 -13.63
CA GLU A 171 -10.01 -8.62 -13.74
C GLU A 171 -10.37 -9.98 -13.13
N GLU A 172 -9.62 -11.04 -13.47
CA GLU A 172 -9.84 -12.39 -12.96
C GLU A 172 -9.66 -12.44 -11.42
N GLU A 173 -8.64 -11.76 -10.92
CA GLU A 173 -8.40 -11.68 -9.48
C GLU A 173 -9.45 -10.81 -8.76
N ALA A 174 -9.88 -9.70 -9.36
CA ALA A 174 -10.98 -8.89 -8.84
C ALA A 174 -12.27 -9.71 -8.73
N GLN A 175 -12.62 -10.47 -9.77
CA GLN A 175 -13.79 -11.34 -9.77
C GLN A 175 -13.73 -12.40 -8.67
N LEU A 176 -12.56 -13.02 -8.47
CA LEU A 176 -12.36 -13.99 -7.39
C LEU A 176 -12.58 -13.36 -6.00
N ILE A 177 -11.97 -12.20 -5.76
CA ILE A 177 -12.11 -11.46 -4.49
C ILE A 177 -13.58 -11.11 -4.26
N LEU A 178 -14.26 -10.51 -5.25
CA LEU A 178 -15.66 -10.10 -5.13
C LEU A 178 -16.60 -11.28 -4.93
N TYR A 179 -16.34 -12.41 -5.59
CA TYR A 179 -17.07 -13.65 -5.36
C TYR A 179 -16.96 -14.10 -3.89
N ILE A 180 -15.74 -14.16 -3.35
CA ILE A 180 -15.50 -14.58 -1.95
C ILE A 180 -16.13 -13.60 -0.96
N VAL A 181 -15.97 -12.29 -1.19
CA VAL A 181 -16.57 -11.25 -0.35
C VAL A 181 -18.10 -11.34 -0.39
N GLY A 182 -18.69 -11.46 -1.57
CA GLY A 182 -20.14 -11.61 -1.75
C GLY A 182 -20.69 -12.80 -0.98
N ARG A 183 -20.02 -13.97 -1.07
CA ARG A 183 -20.37 -15.18 -0.30
C ARG A 183 -20.30 -14.95 1.22
N THR A 184 -19.35 -14.15 1.68
CA THR A 184 -19.15 -13.84 3.10
C THR A 184 -20.25 -12.93 3.65
N ILE A 185 -20.70 -11.94 2.87
CA ILE A 185 -21.69 -10.95 3.28
C ILE A 185 -23.13 -11.31 2.87
N GLY A 186 -23.33 -12.43 2.19
CA GLY A 186 -24.64 -12.92 1.75
C GLY A 186 -25.16 -12.30 0.44
N MET A 187 -24.30 -11.63 -0.33
CA MET A 187 -24.61 -11.13 -1.66
C MET A 187 -24.32 -12.18 -2.73
N LYS A 188 -25.19 -12.28 -3.74
CA LYS A 188 -24.90 -13.04 -4.96
C LYS A 188 -24.15 -12.12 -5.92
N TYR A 189 -22.86 -12.40 -6.12
CA TYR A 189 -22.07 -11.92 -7.25
C TYR A 189 -22.08 -12.98 -8.34
#